data_AF-A0A6I4U6P7-F1
#
_entry.id   AF-A0A6I4U6P7-F1
#
_cell.length_a   1.000
_cell.length_b   1.000
_cell.length_c   1.000
_cell.angle_alpha   90.00
_cell.angle_beta   90.00
_cell.angle_gamma   90.00
#
_symmetry.space_group_name_H-M   'P 1'
#
loop_
_entity.id
_entity.type
_entity.pdbx_description
1 polymer ?
#
loop_
_entity_poly.entity_id
_entity_poly.type
_entity_poly.pdbx_seq_one_letter_code
_entity_poly.pdbx_strand_id
1 'polypeptide(L)'
;MIVTRSRVKTVGWAAVLACCAGAVTMLAFKVNAVRSEVRQAEERIVQLERDNLYLETEFETRASQQQLAALNRMEFGYVAPGPAQFLANERALAAFSAPRSKDAPEMIRVAREDVAEVELASFTEDVDAARPEPEKKSERKPSEPTEKAPSFQHAVVEKVKAEDKAEPSFAALFANYRLDKEAAE
;
A
#
# COMPACT_ATOMS: atom_id res chain seq x y z
N MET A 1 -60.00 51.57 -20.57
CA MET A 1 -59.81 51.03 -19.20
C MET A 1 -58.68 51.85 -18.56
N ILE A 2 -59.00 52.69 -17.57
CA ILE A 2 -58.03 53.65 -16.99
C ILE A 2 -57.13 52.90 -16.00
N VAL A 3 -55.84 52.84 -16.29
CA VAL A 3 -54.84 52.28 -15.38
C VAL A 3 -54.64 53.25 -14.22
N THR A 4 -54.91 52.79 -13.01
CA THR A 4 -54.74 53.61 -11.80
C THR A 4 -53.25 53.76 -11.47
N ARG A 5 -52.82 54.98 -11.11
CA ARG A 5 -51.42 55.33 -10.82
C ARG A 5 -50.77 54.43 -9.74
N SER A 6 -51.56 53.89 -8.82
CA SER A 6 -51.09 52.94 -7.81
C SER A 6 -50.64 51.61 -8.43
N ARG A 7 -51.37 51.09 -9.43
CA ARG A 7 -51.03 49.85 -10.12
C ARG A 7 -49.72 49.99 -10.90
N VAL A 8 -49.48 51.13 -11.53
CA VAL A 8 -48.20 51.42 -12.21
C VAL A 8 -47.03 51.35 -11.24
N LYS A 9 -47.17 51.90 -10.02
CA LYS A 9 -46.12 51.83 -8.99
C LYS A 9 -45.90 50.41 -8.48
N THR A 10 -46.97 49.65 -8.24
CA THR A 10 -46.86 48.24 -7.79
C THR A 10 -46.21 47.36 -8.85
N VAL A 11 -46.55 47.56 -10.14
CA VAL A 11 -45.92 46.84 -11.25
C VAL A 11 -44.43 47.21 -11.38
N GLY A 12 -44.07 48.48 -11.16
CA GLY A 12 -42.67 48.89 -11.11
C GLY A 12 -41.87 48.17 -10.03
N TRP A 13 -42.39 48.11 -8.80
CA TRP A 13 -41.77 47.36 -7.71
C TRP A 13 -41.68 45.85 -8.00
N ALA A 14 -42.74 45.27 -8.57
CA ALA A 14 -42.74 43.86 -8.96
C ALA A 14 -41.67 43.57 -10.02
N ALA A 15 -41.50 44.45 -11.01
CA ALA A 15 -40.48 44.32 -12.04
C ALA A 15 -39.06 44.35 -11.46
N VAL A 16 -38.80 45.25 -10.50
CA VAL A 16 -37.50 45.33 -9.81
C VAL A 16 -37.21 44.05 -9.03
N LEU A 17 -38.18 43.53 -8.27
CA LEU A 17 -38.02 42.28 -7.53
C LEU A 17 -37.80 41.08 -8.46
N ALA A 18 -38.53 41.01 -9.56
CA ALA A 18 -38.38 39.95 -10.56
C ALA A 18 -36.98 39.99 -11.20
N CYS A 19 -36.47 41.18 -11.53
CA CYS A 19 -35.12 41.34 -12.06
C CYS A 19 -34.05 40.87 -11.06
N CYS A 20 -34.17 41.26 -9.79
CA CYS A 20 -33.28 40.82 -8.73
C CYS A 20 -33.29 39.29 -8.55
N ALA A 21 -34.49 38.69 -8.49
CA ALA A 21 -34.65 37.24 -8.41
C ALA A 21 -34.06 36.53 -9.64
N GLY A 22 -34.25 37.09 -10.84
CA GLY A 22 -33.63 36.60 -12.08
C GLY A 22 -32.11 36.58 -12.02
N ALA A 23 -31.48 37.64 -11.49
CA ALA A 23 -30.03 37.68 -11.34
C ALA A 23 -29.52 36.62 -10.36
N VAL A 24 -30.20 36.43 -9.22
CA VAL A 24 -29.83 35.42 -8.21
C VAL A 24 -29.98 34.00 -8.77
N THR A 25 -31.08 33.72 -9.49
CA THR A 25 -31.29 32.40 -10.10
C THR A 25 -30.27 32.09 -11.19
N MET A 26 -29.90 33.07 -12.02
CA MET A 26 -28.83 32.91 -13.01
C MET A 26 -27.49 32.57 -12.33
N LEU A 27 -27.16 33.23 -11.23
CA LEU A 27 -25.96 32.91 -10.45
C LEU A 27 -26.04 31.49 -9.86
N ALA A 28 -27.19 31.10 -9.31
CA ALA A 28 -27.39 29.75 -8.77
C ALA A 28 -27.20 28.67 -9.85
N PHE A 29 -27.68 28.89 -11.08
CA PHE A 29 -27.44 27.97 -12.18
C PHE A 29 -25.96 27.86 -12.53
N LYS A 30 -25.22 28.98 -12.56
CA LYS A 30 -23.76 28.94 -12.79
C LYS A 30 -23.04 28.15 -11.69
N VAL A 31 -23.40 28.38 -10.42
CA VAL A 31 -22.82 27.65 -9.28
C VAL A 31 -23.12 26.16 -9.36
N ASN A 32 -24.35 25.79 -9.74
CA ASN A 32 -24.73 24.39 -9.90
C ASN A 32 -23.99 23.71 -11.07
N ALA A 33 -23.76 24.42 -12.17
CA ALA A 33 -22.96 23.92 -13.27
C ALA A 33 -21.51 23.66 -12.83
N VAL A 34 -20.88 24.64 -12.16
CA VAL A 34 -19.50 24.49 -11.64
C VAL A 34 -19.41 23.37 -10.62
N ARG A 35 -20.38 23.24 -9.71
CA ARG A 35 -20.41 22.15 -8.72
C ARG A 35 -20.49 20.78 -9.38
N SER A 36 -21.22 20.66 -10.50
CA SER A 36 -21.28 19.42 -11.28
C SER A 36 -19.94 19.09 -11.93
N GLU A 37 -19.25 20.08 -12.49
CA GLU A 37 -17.92 19.91 -13.10
C GLU A 37 -16.89 19.48 -12.05
N VAL A 38 -16.90 20.12 -10.87
CA VAL A 38 -16.02 19.76 -9.75
C VAL A 38 -16.25 18.31 -9.32
N ARG A 39 -17.51 17.91 -9.11
CA ARG A 39 -17.85 16.53 -8.74
C ARG A 39 -17.35 15.51 -9.78
N GLN A 40 -17.49 15.82 -11.07
CA GLN A 40 -17.00 14.93 -12.13
C GLN A 40 -15.46 14.81 -12.11
N ALA A 41 -14.76 15.91 -11.84
CA ALA A 41 -13.30 15.89 -11.71
C ALA A 41 -12.86 15.07 -10.48
N GLU A 42 -13.52 15.23 -9.35
CA GLU A 42 -13.28 14.43 -8.13
C GLU A 42 -13.48 12.94 -8.39
N GLU A 43 -14.57 12.55 -9.05
CA GLU A 43 -14.83 11.15 -9.41
C GLU A 43 -13.74 10.58 -10.32
N ARG A 44 -13.22 11.38 -11.26
CA ARG A 44 -12.07 10.99 -12.10
C ARG A 44 -10.79 10.84 -11.29
N ILE A 45 -10.48 11.76 -10.39
CA ILE A 45 -9.27 11.68 -9.55
C ILE A 45 -9.27 10.36 -8.76
N VAL A 46 -10.38 10.04 -8.11
CA VAL A 46 -10.51 8.79 -7.34
C VAL A 46 -10.37 7.55 -8.24
N GLN A 47 -10.87 7.60 -9.48
CA GLN A 47 -10.69 6.51 -10.43
C GLN A 47 -9.21 6.34 -10.81
N LEU A 48 -8.52 7.44 -11.16
CA LEU A 48 -7.10 7.40 -11.52
C LEU A 48 -6.22 6.94 -10.35
N GLU A 49 -6.54 7.34 -9.12
CA GLU A 49 -5.82 6.87 -7.92
C GLU A 49 -5.94 5.34 -7.75
N ARG A 50 -7.12 4.78 -7.99
CA ARG A 50 -7.33 3.33 -7.93
C ARG A 50 -6.55 2.60 -9.03
N ASP A 51 -6.58 3.14 -10.24
CA ASP A 51 -5.83 2.58 -11.37
C ASP A 51 -4.32 2.65 -11.11
N ASN A 52 -3.83 3.73 -10.51
CA ASN A 52 -2.43 3.88 -10.13
C ASN A 52 -2.03 2.86 -9.06
N LEU A 53 -2.81 2.73 -7.99
CA LEU A 53 -2.55 1.73 -6.94
C LEU A 53 -2.54 0.31 -7.52
N TYR A 54 -3.49 0.00 -8.40
CA TYR A 54 -3.52 -1.28 -9.09
C TYR A 54 -2.23 -1.53 -9.89
N LEU A 55 -1.80 -0.54 -10.69
CA LEU A 55 -0.56 -0.64 -11.46
C LEU A 55 0.67 -0.78 -10.57
N GLU A 56 0.76 -0.01 -9.48
CA GLU A 56 1.88 -0.07 -8.54
C GLU A 56 1.99 -1.45 -7.91
N THR A 57 0.87 -2.05 -7.49
CA THR A 57 0.88 -3.41 -6.96
C THR A 57 1.28 -4.46 -8.00
N GLU A 58 0.87 -4.30 -9.27
CA GLU A 58 1.34 -5.19 -10.35
C GLU A 58 2.84 -5.05 -10.59
N PHE A 59 3.38 -3.82 -10.54
CA PHE A 59 4.80 -3.58 -10.75
C PHE A 59 5.63 -4.07 -9.57
N GLU A 60 5.22 -3.81 -8.33
CA GLU A 60 5.93 -4.24 -7.13
C GLU A 60 6.01 -5.77 -7.08
N THR A 61 4.91 -6.46 -7.38
CA THR A 61 4.90 -7.93 -7.40
C THR A 61 5.78 -8.51 -8.50
N ARG A 62 5.80 -7.94 -9.71
CA ARG A 62 6.66 -8.41 -10.82
C ARG A 62 8.13 -8.05 -10.62
N ALA A 63 8.42 -6.85 -10.14
CA ALA A 63 9.79 -6.39 -9.90
C ALA A 63 10.43 -7.16 -8.74
N SER A 64 9.71 -7.43 -7.66
CA SER A 64 10.22 -8.21 -6.53
C SER A 64 10.66 -9.63 -6.96
N GLN A 65 9.86 -10.31 -7.78
CA GLN A 65 10.23 -11.63 -8.32
C GLN A 65 11.48 -11.57 -9.22
N GLN A 66 11.56 -10.55 -10.08
CA GLN A 66 12.73 -10.35 -10.95
C GLN A 66 13.99 -10.00 -10.14
N GLN A 67 13.86 -9.19 -9.10
CA GLN A 67 14.95 -8.83 -8.19
C GLN A 67 15.44 -10.04 -7.41
N LEU A 68 14.54 -10.84 -6.85
CA LEU A 68 14.92 -12.10 -6.18
C LEU A 68 15.60 -13.07 -7.14
N ALA A 69 15.10 -13.23 -8.37
CA ALA A 69 15.73 -14.09 -9.37
C ALA A 69 17.11 -13.57 -9.80
N ALA A 70 17.28 -12.26 -9.91
CA ALA A 70 18.55 -11.63 -10.23
C ALA A 70 19.56 -11.78 -9.08
N LEU A 71 19.15 -11.47 -7.84
CA LEU A 71 19.98 -11.66 -6.64
C LEU A 71 20.37 -13.12 -6.45
N ASN A 72 19.42 -14.05 -6.63
CA ASN A 72 19.70 -15.47 -6.51
C ASN A 72 20.74 -15.94 -7.54
N ARG A 73 20.68 -15.41 -8.77
CA ARG A 73 21.68 -15.69 -9.80
C ARG A 73 23.06 -15.08 -9.49
N MET A 74 23.10 -13.88 -8.90
CA MET A 74 24.36 -13.16 -8.61
C MET A 74 25.05 -13.67 -7.34
N GLU A 75 24.31 -13.90 -6.27
CA GLU A 75 24.86 -14.25 -4.95
C GLU A 75 25.00 -15.75 -4.74
N PHE A 76 24.03 -16.54 -5.22
CA PHE A 76 23.98 -17.98 -4.92
C PHE A 76 24.17 -18.87 -6.16
N GLY A 77 24.01 -18.30 -7.36
CA GLY A 77 24.07 -19.05 -8.61
C GLY A 77 23.00 -20.13 -8.74
N TYR A 78 21.93 -20.10 -7.92
CA TYR A 78 20.91 -21.14 -8.00
C TYR A 78 20.10 -20.96 -9.30
N VAL A 79 20.04 -22.04 -10.07
CA VAL A 79 19.18 -22.19 -11.24
C VAL A 79 18.08 -23.17 -10.85
N ALA A 80 16.82 -22.85 -11.18
CA ALA A 80 15.72 -23.78 -10.93
C ALA A 80 16.03 -25.14 -11.59
N PRO A 81 15.88 -26.26 -10.87
CA PRO A 81 16.22 -27.58 -11.38
C PRO A 81 15.41 -27.88 -12.64
N GLY A 82 16.12 -28.26 -13.71
CA GLY A 82 15.49 -28.61 -14.99
C GLY A 82 14.80 -29.98 -14.93
N PRO A 83 13.93 -30.29 -15.91
CA PRO A 83 13.17 -31.55 -15.94
C PRO A 83 14.06 -32.81 -15.98
N ALA A 84 15.29 -32.69 -16.49
CA ALA A 84 16.27 -33.77 -16.51
C ALA A 84 16.84 -34.14 -15.12
N GLN A 85 16.65 -33.28 -14.10
CA GLN A 85 17.08 -33.53 -12.72
C GLN A 85 16.01 -34.25 -11.89
N PHE A 86 14.80 -34.42 -12.43
CA PHE A 86 13.73 -35.15 -11.78
C PHE A 86 13.61 -36.57 -12.32
N LEU A 87 13.31 -37.51 -11.44
CA LEU A 87 13.01 -38.89 -11.82
C LEU A 87 11.60 -38.93 -12.43
N ALA A 88 11.46 -39.52 -13.62
CA ALA A 88 10.20 -39.50 -14.36
C ALA A 88 9.09 -40.40 -13.78
N ASN A 89 9.42 -41.30 -12.84
CA ASN A 89 8.49 -42.29 -12.32
C ASN A 89 8.81 -42.70 -10.87
N GLU A 90 7.76 -43.04 -10.12
CA GLU A 90 7.84 -43.43 -8.70
C GLU A 90 8.61 -44.74 -8.51
N ARG A 91 8.62 -45.61 -9.54
CA ARG A 91 9.45 -46.82 -9.53
C ARG A 91 10.95 -46.51 -9.55
N ALA A 92 11.40 -45.49 -10.29
CA ALA A 92 12.80 -45.07 -10.22
C ALA A 92 13.12 -44.38 -8.89
N LEU A 93 12.15 -43.68 -8.29
CA LEU A 93 12.30 -43.13 -6.94
C LEU A 93 12.46 -44.24 -5.89
N ALA A 94 11.66 -45.31 -5.97
CA ALA A 94 11.78 -46.47 -5.07
C ALA A 94 13.13 -47.19 -5.22
N ALA A 95 13.66 -47.30 -6.44
CA ALA A 95 14.99 -47.86 -6.67
C ALA A 95 16.10 -47.02 -6.02
N PHE A 96 15.90 -45.72 -5.83
CA PHE A 96 16.84 -44.83 -5.14
C PHE A 96 16.84 -45.02 -3.62
N SER A 97 15.79 -45.61 -3.04
CA SER A 97 15.71 -45.93 -1.61
C SER A 97 16.46 -47.21 -1.21
N ALA A 98 16.88 -48.00 -2.19
CA ALA A 98 17.69 -49.20 -1.96
C ALA A 98 19.11 -48.81 -1.49
N PRO A 99 19.76 -49.64 -0.65
CA PRO A 99 21.12 -49.40 -0.20
C PRO A 99 22.08 -49.27 -1.40
N ARG A 100 23.01 -48.31 -1.34
CA ARG A 100 23.97 -48.04 -2.42
C ARG A 100 24.71 -49.32 -2.83
N SER A 101 24.84 -49.51 -4.14
CA SER A 101 25.72 -50.54 -4.69
C SER A 101 27.17 -50.29 -4.30
N LYS A 102 27.93 -51.37 -4.11
CA LYS A 102 29.36 -51.34 -3.75
C LYS A 102 30.25 -50.54 -4.73
N ASP A 103 29.78 -50.31 -5.96
CA ASP A 103 30.46 -49.59 -7.05
C ASP A 103 29.94 -48.16 -7.30
N ALA A 104 29.09 -47.61 -6.40
CA ALA A 104 28.56 -46.27 -6.61
C ALA A 104 29.67 -45.20 -6.47
N PRO A 105 29.71 -44.18 -7.35
CA PRO A 105 30.70 -43.10 -7.26
C PRO A 105 30.60 -42.36 -5.93
N GLU A 106 31.73 -41.86 -5.43
CA GLU A 106 31.81 -41.11 -4.18
C GLU A 106 30.95 -39.85 -4.26
N MET A 107 30.20 -39.57 -3.19
CA MET A 107 29.28 -38.45 -3.15
C MET A 107 30.06 -37.14 -3.11
N ILE A 108 29.83 -36.27 -4.10
CA ILE A 108 30.38 -34.91 -4.10
C ILE A 108 29.75 -34.17 -2.92
N ARG A 109 30.54 -33.91 -1.88
CA ARG A 109 30.16 -33.01 -0.78
C ARG A 109 30.31 -31.60 -1.32
N VAL A 110 29.20 -30.96 -1.65
CA VAL A 110 29.18 -29.51 -1.89
C VAL A 110 29.52 -28.87 -0.55
N ALA A 111 30.52 -27.98 -0.53
CA ALA A 111 31.11 -27.40 0.67
C ALA A 111 30.05 -27.01 1.70
N ARG A 112 29.90 -27.84 2.73
CA ARG A 112 29.39 -27.42 4.01
C ARG A 112 30.62 -26.92 4.75
N GLU A 113 30.61 -25.67 5.18
CA GLU A 113 31.60 -25.19 6.15
C GLU A 113 31.63 -26.20 7.30
N ASP A 114 32.82 -26.69 7.65
CA ASP A 114 33.03 -27.64 8.72
C ASP A 114 32.60 -26.99 10.05
N VAL A 115 31.31 -27.01 10.34
CA VAL A 115 30.81 -26.75 11.69
C VAL A 115 31.22 -27.97 12.48
N ALA A 116 32.43 -27.87 13.03
CA ALA A 116 32.99 -28.79 13.98
C ALA A 116 31.93 -29.16 15.02
N GLU A 117 32.01 -30.41 15.43
CA GLU A 117 31.17 -31.20 16.33
C GLU A 117 31.03 -30.64 17.76
N VAL A 118 31.02 -29.32 17.92
CA VAL A 118 31.06 -28.59 19.20
C VAL A 118 29.70 -27.95 19.53
N GLU A 119 28.79 -27.76 18.57
CA GLU A 119 27.52 -27.03 18.83
C GLU A 119 26.26 -27.90 18.96
N LEU A 120 26.32 -29.20 18.60
CA LEU A 120 25.19 -30.10 18.90
C LEU A 120 25.14 -30.47 20.39
N ALA A 121 26.28 -30.45 21.09
CA ALA A 121 26.36 -30.71 22.52
C ALA A 121 25.83 -29.54 23.37
N SER A 122 26.07 -28.29 22.93
CA SER A 122 25.57 -27.10 23.63
C SER A 122 24.05 -26.93 23.51
N PHE A 123 23.45 -27.33 22.38
CA PHE A 123 22.00 -27.21 22.20
C PHE A 123 21.21 -28.31 22.95
N THR A 124 21.84 -29.45 23.26
CA THR A 124 21.18 -30.53 24.01
C THR A 124 21.26 -30.38 25.53
N GLU A 125 22.30 -29.75 26.07
CA GLU A 125 22.41 -29.51 27.52
C GLU A 125 21.34 -28.54 28.05
N ASP A 126 20.96 -27.53 27.26
CA ASP A 126 19.92 -26.56 27.67
C ASP A 126 18.48 -27.11 27.55
N VAL A 127 18.27 -28.23 26.86
CA VAL A 127 16.94 -28.85 26.69
C VAL A 127 16.62 -29.86 27.81
N ASP A 128 17.63 -30.53 28.37
CA ASP A 128 17.43 -31.47 29.49
C ASP A 128 17.21 -30.76 30.84
N ALA A 129 17.67 -29.51 30.99
CA ALA A 129 17.39 -28.67 32.17
C ALA A 129 15.94 -28.12 32.20
N ALA A 130 15.17 -28.27 31.12
CA ALA A 130 13.81 -27.74 30.99
C ALA A 130 12.71 -28.79 31.23
N ARG A 131 13.02 -29.91 31.90
CA ARG A 131 11.98 -30.84 32.37
C ARG A 131 11.23 -30.22 33.55
N PRO A 132 9.91 -29.95 33.45
CA PRO A 132 9.18 -29.30 34.52
C PRO A 132 8.98 -30.26 35.71
N GLU A 133 9.71 -30.02 36.80
CA GLU A 133 9.34 -30.45 38.16
C GLU A 133 8.07 -29.68 38.60
N PRO A 134 7.13 -30.34 39.32
CA PRO A 134 5.84 -29.74 39.62
C PRO A 134 5.95 -28.56 40.61
N GLU A 135 5.35 -27.45 40.17
CA GLU A 135 5.01 -26.20 40.85
C GLU A 135 5.41 -25.98 42.32
N LYS A 136 6.15 -24.88 42.56
CA LYS A 136 5.97 -24.05 43.76
C LYS A 136 5.77 -22.58 43.40
N LYS A 137 4.55 -22.13 43.64
CA LYS A 137 4.08 -20.74 43.63
C LYS A 137 4.97 -19.85 44.52
N SER A 138 5.54 -18.79 43.96
CA SER A 138 6.08 -17.66 44.74
C SER A 138 6.06 -16.39 43.89
N GLU A 139 5.23 -15.44 44.32
CA GLU A 139 5.04 -14.12 43.75
C GLU A 139 6.35 -13.32 43.70
N ARG A 140 6.58 -12.60 42.59
CA ARG A 140 7.35 -11.35 42.59
C ARG A 140 6.96 -10.45 41.40
N LYS A 141 6.97 -9.15 41.68
CA LYS A 141 6.26 -8.03 41.03
C LYS A 141 6.65 -7.72 39.57
N PRO A 142 5.80 -7.01 38.81
CA PRO A 142 6.03 -6.69 37.40
C PRO A 142 7.19 -5.69 37.23
N SER A 143 8.20 -6.06 36.45
CA SER A 143 9.21 -5.15 35.92
C SER A 143 9.04 -5.01 34.40
N GLU A 144 8.47 -3.87 34.02
CA GLU A 144 8.75 -3.03 32.85
C GLU A 144 9.33 -3.69 31.56
N PRO A 145 8.58 -3.72 30.45
CA PRO A 145 9.07 -4.22 29.18
C PRO A 145 9.85 -3.12 28.44
N THR A 146 11.17 -3.19 28.52
CA THR A 146 12.04 -2.60 27.49
C THR A 146 12.22 -3.64 26.40
N GLU A 147 11.62 -3.41 25.24
CA GLU A 147 12.31 -3.40 23.93
C GLU A 147 11.24 -3.42 22.81
N LYS A 148 11.02 -2.25 22.22
CA LYS A 148 10.03 -2.04 21.16
C LYS A 148 10.52 -2.68 19.86
N ALA A 149 9.87 -3.74 19.40
CA ALA A 149 9.83 -4.08 17.98
C ALA A 149 9.09 -2.93 17.23
N PRO A 150 9.61 -2.39 16.10
CA PRO A 150 8.94 -1.32 15.40
C PRO A 150 7.70 -1.85 14.68
N SER A 151 6.53 -1.62 15.28
CA SER A 151 5.23 -1.76 14.61
C SER A 151 5.07 -0.65 13.57
N PHE A 152 5.08 -1.00 12.29
CA PHE A 152 4.95 -0.08 11.15
C PHE A 152 3.59 0.63 11.00
N GLN A 153 2.69 0.55 11.97
CA GLN A 153 1.32 1.06 11.83
C GLN A 153 0.99 2.33 12.62
N HIS A 154 1.88 2.81 13.51
CA HIS A 154 1.59 4.01 14.34
C HIS A 154 2.33 5.29 13.94
N ALA A 155 3.31 5.23 13.04
CA ALA A 155 4.10 6.41 12.66
C ALA A 155 3.34 7.39 11.73
N VAL A 156 2.24 6.95 11.11
CA VAL A 156 1.46 7.81 10.18
C VAL A 156 0.47 8.72 10.92
N VAL A 157 0.07 8.39 12.15
CA VAL A 157 -0.97 9.17 12.87
C VAL A 157 -0.39 10.39 13.61
N GLU A 158 0.89 10.36 14.01
CA GLU A 158 1.48 11.45 14.81
C GLU A 158 1.94 12.65 13.94
N LYS A 159 2.31 12.42 12.68
CA LYS A 159 2.74 13.51 11.78
C LYS A 159 1.60 14.34 11.18
N VAL A 160 0.34 13.99 11.40
CA VAL A 160 -0.81 14.74 10.86
C VAL A 160 -1.27 15.87 11.79
N LYS A 161 -0.76 15.98 13.02
CA LYS A 161 -1.29 16.94 14.01
C LYS A 161 -0.52 18.26 14.15
N ALA A 162 0.51 18.52 13.34
CA ALA A 162 1.42 19.65 13.56
C ALA A 162 1.54 20.67 12.41
N GLU A 163 0.69 20.63 11.39
CA GLU A 163 0.66 21.66 10.34
C GLU A 163 -0.74 22.27 10.18
N ASP A 164 -1.24 22.81 11.29
CA ASP A 164 -2.33 23.77 11.29
C ASP A 164 -1.72 25.18 11.18
N LYS A 165 -1.47 25.64 9.95
CA LYS A 165 -1.55 27.06 9.58
C LYS A 165 -1.42 27.28 8.07
N ALA A 166 -2.48 27.85 7.53
CA ALA A 166 -2.63 28.46 6.21
C ALA A 166 -2.81 27.47 5.04
N GLU A 167 -4.03 26.92 4.96
CA GLU A 167 -4.56 26.43 3.67
C GLU A 167 -4.52 27.59 2.65
N PRO A 168 -3.83 27.44 1.50
CA PRO A 168 -4.01 28.39 0.42
C PRO A 168 -5.45 28.25 -0.05
N SER A 169 -6.21 29.36 -0.01
CA SER A 169 -7.58 29.39 -0.51
C SER A 169 -7.62 28.74 -1.90
N PHE A 170 -8.62 27.90 -2.15
CA PHE A 170 -8.81 27.14 -3.38
C PHE A 170 -8.56 27.97 -4.66
N ALA A 171 -8.83 29.29 -4.63
CA ALA A 171 -8.54 30.23 -5.70
C ALA A 171 -7.04 30.35 -6.10
N ALA A 172 -6.10 30.14 -5.18
CA ALA A 172 -4.66 30.28 -5.42
C ALA A 172 -4.08 29.09 -6.20
N LEU A 173 -4.63 27.88 -6.03
CA LEU A 173 -4.17 26.69 -6.76
C LEU A 173 -4.55 26.72 -8.25
N PHE A 174 -5.63 27.42 -8.61
CA PHE A 174 -6.10 27.52 -10.00
C PHE A 174 -5.67 28.80 -10.72
N ALA A 175 -4.97 29.71 -10.04
CA ALA A 175 -4.45 30.94 -10.68
C ALA A 175 -3.42 30.63 -11.77
N ASN A 176 -2.60 29.59 -11.59
CA ASN A 176 -1.60 29.17 -12.58
C ASN A 176 -2.23 28.45 -13.79
N TYR A 177 -3.38 27.77 -13.63
CA TYR A 177 -4.03 27.05 -14.73
C TYR A 177 -4.78 27.97 -15.70
N ARG A 178 -5.11 29.19 -15.28
CA ARG A 178 -5.85 30.16 -16.12
C ARG A 178 -4.93 30.90 -17.10
N LEU A 179 -3.64 31.01 -16.80
CA LEU A 179 -2.68 31.77 -17.62
C LEU A 179 -2.24 31.02 -18.88
N ASP A 180 -2.16 29.69 -18.83
CA ASP A 180 -1.70 28.90 -20.00
C ASP A 180 -2.72 28.84 -21.14
N LYS A 181 -4.00 29.15 -20.87
CA LYS A 181 -5.06 29.10 -21.90
C LYS A 181 -5.17 30.37 -22.74
N GLU A 182 -4.59 31.50 -22.29
CA GLU A 182 -4.56 32.76 -23.06
C GLU A 182 -3.25 32.95 -23.83
N ALA A 183 -2.24 32.08 -23.64
CA ALA A 183 -0.97 32.10 -24.36
C ALA A 183 -0.94 31.19 -25.61
N ALA A 184 -2.07 30.57 -25.96
CA ALA A 184 -2.19 29.59 -27.05
C ALA A 184 -3.22 29.97 -28.14
N GLU A 185 -3.66 31.23 -28.20
CA GLU A 185 -4.34 31.85 -29.35
C GLU A 185 -3.43 32.90 -30.01
#